data_AF-A0A497NA65-F1
#
_entry.id   AF-A0A497NA65-F1
#
_cell.length_a   1.000
_cell.length_b   1.000
_cell.length_c   1.000
_cell.angle_alpha   90.00
_cell.angle_beta   90.00
_cell.angle_gamma   90.00
#
_symmetry.space_group_name_H-M   'P 1'
#
loop_
_entity.id
_entity.type
_entity.pdbx_description
1 polymer ?
#
loop_
_entity_poly.entity_id
_entity_poly.type
_entity_poly.pdbx_seq_one_letter_code
_entity_poly.pdbx_strand_id
1 'polypeptide(L)'
;MSSLPFTIKIRFENNEIEVSGSKEDVLEALNNFSNIMDKLTPAFNITPIKPISKPTIVRQASIPSISVEPNTPCPQALLKILSTEWGKEKPRKLRELLEVMKVNAIHYPVGTVKGRLTDLTKKGALRRVKEGREYGYIRVK
;
A
#
# COMPACT_ATOMS: atom_id res chain seq x y z
N MET A 1 19.76 26.52 34.70
CA MET A 1 20.17 25.91 33.41
C MET A 1 18.90 25.45 32.72
N SER A 2 18.49 26.14 31.67
CA SER A 2 17.27 25.84 30.90
C SER A 2 17.56 24.68 29.94
N SER A 3 17.31 23.44 30.37
CA SER A 3 17.35 22.29 29.47
C SER A 3 16.21 22.41 28.46
N LEU A 4 16.55 22.42 27.17
CA LEU A 4 15.56 22.40 26.10
C LEU A 4 14.67 21.16 26.27
N PRO A 5 13.33 21.28 26.24
CA PRO A 5 12.45 20.14 26.37
C PRO A 5 12.67 19.18 25.21
N PHE A 6 12.70 17.89 25.50
CA PHE A 6 12.74 16.84 24.51
C PHE A 6 11.37 16.78 23.82
N THR A 7 11.35 17.04 22.51
CA THR A 7 10.10 17.13 21.74
C THR A 7 10.05 16.08 20.64
N ILE A 8 8.96 15.32 20.61
CA ILE A 8 8.61 14.39 19.53
C ILE A 8 7.41 14.96 18.78
N LYS A 9 7.56 15.08 17.46
CA LYS A 9 6.53 15.60 16.55
C LYS A 9 6.22 14.55 15.49
N ILE A 10 4.98 14.08 15.46
CA ILE A 10 4.52 13.04 14.53
C ILE A 10 3.39 13.61 13.69
N ARG A 11 3.55 13.55 12.36
CA ARG A 11 2.55 14.01 11.40
C ARG A 11 1.96 12.83 10.65
N PHE A 12 0.64 12.67 10.72
CA PHE A 12 -0.13 11.66 9.99
C PHE A 12 -1.23 12.33 9.18
N GLU A 13 -1.08 12.34 7.85
CA GLU A 13 -2.01 12.97 6.92
C GLU A 13 -2.34 14.42 7.29
N ASN A 14 -3.52 14.69 7.85
CA ASN A 14 -3.97 16.02 8.28
C ASN A 14 -3.81 16.30 9.79
N ASN A 15 -3.30 15.33 10.56
CA ASN A 15 -3.18 15.40 12.00
C ASN A 15 -1.72 15.51 12.45
N GLU A 16 -1.50 16.30 13.49
CA GLU A 16 -0.18 16.52 14.07
C GLU A 16 -0.24 16.30 15.57
N ILE A 17 0.67 15.47 16.08
CA ILE A 17 0.81 15.17 17.49
C ILE A 17 2.19 15.66 17.93
N GLU A 18 2.21 16.56 18.90
CA GLU A 18 3.43 17.10 19.50
C GLU A 18 3.46 16.74 20.98
N VAL A 19 4.54 16.06 21.41
CA VAL A 19 4.78 15.68 22.80
C VAL A 19 6.11 16.30 23.22
N SER A 20 6.09 17.20 24.20
CA SER A 20 7.29 17.86 24.73
C SER A 20 7.39 17.69 26.24
N GLY A 21 8.60 17.44 26.76
CA GLY A 21 8.83 17.20 28.18
C GLY A 21 10.27 16.83 28.50
N SER A 22 10.53 16.27 29.68
CA SER A 22 11.80 15.58 29.93
C SER A 22 11.88 14.29 29.12
N LYS A 23 13.07 13.72 28.97
CA LYS A 23 13.25 12.47 28.21
C LYS A 23 12.45 11.34 28.84
N GLU A 24 12.40 11.30 30.16
CA GLU A 24 11.70 10.32 30.97
C GLU A 24 10.18 10.45 30.78
N ASP A 25 9.66 11.68 30.87
CA ASP A 25 8.21 11.95 30.71
C ASP A 25 7.72 11.60 29.30
N VAL A 26 8.52 11.89 28.28
CA VAL A 26 8.15 11.63 26.87
C VAL A 26 8.18 10.13 26.56
N LEU A 27 9.13 9.38 27.13
CA LEU A 27 9.17 7.92 27.02
C LEU A 27 7.98 7.27 27.76
N GLU A 28 7.63 7.78 28.94
CA GLU A 28 6.45 7.33 29.67
C GLU A 28 5.16 7.61 28.90
N ALA A 29 5.05 8.80 28.29
CA ALA A 29 3.92 9.16 27.44
C ALA A 29 3.80 8.26 26.19
N LEU A 30 4.93 7.86 25.58
CA LEU A 30 4.94 6.90 24.47
C LEU A 30 4.54 5.49 24.92
N ASN A 31 4.99 5.04 26.08
CA ASN A 31 4.60 3.74 26.63
C ASN A 31 3.10 3.70 26.99
N ASN A 32 2.56 4.83 27.45
CA ASN A 32 1.16 5.01 27.79
C ASN A 32 0.31 5.54 26.61
N PHE A 33 0.86 5.57 25.39
CA PHE A 33 0.21 6.19 24.23
C PHE A 33 -1.15 5.55 23.90
N SER A 34 -1.31 4.25 24.15
CA SER A 34 -2.60 3.56 23.98
C SER A 34 -3.69 4.18 24.87
N ASN A 35 -3.37 4.41 26.16
CA ASN A 35 -4.30 5.01 27.12
C ASN A 35 -4.61 6.48 26.78
N ILE A 36 -3.64 7.19 26.21
CA ILE A 36 -3.84 8.57 25.74
C ILE A 36 -4.79 8.57 24.54
N MET A 37 -4.61 7.66 23.58
CA MET A 37 -5.52 7.51 22.45
C MET A 37 -6.93 7.12 22.89
N ASP A 38 -7.08 6.21 23.85
CA ASP A 38 -8.39 5.81 24.38
C ASP A 38 -9.16 6.99 24.98
N LYS A 39 -8.47 8.00 25.53
CA LYS A 39 -9.07 9.24 26.06
C LYS A 39 -9.30 10.32 25.01
N LEU A 40 -8.47 10.38 23.96
CA LEU A 40 -8.63 11.34 22.85
C LEU A 40 -9.76 10.93 21.90
N THR A 41 -9.96 9.64 21.71
CA THR A 41 -11.01 9.03 20.88
C THR A 41 -12.41 9.63 21.17
N PRO A 42 -12.89 9.68 22.43
CA PRO A 42 -14.18 10.31 22.75
C PRO A 42 -14.16 11.84 22.67
N ALA A 43 -13.05 12.50 23.00
CA ALA A 43 -12.97 13.96 23.06
C ALA A 43 -13.01 14.64 21.69
N PHE A 44 -12.54 13.95 20.65
CA PHE A 44 -12.47 14.49 19.30
C PHE A 44 -13.55 13.94 18.35
N ASN A 45 -14.53 13.16 18.84
CA ASN A 45 -15.40 12.33 17.99
C ASN A 45 -14.60 11.57 16.92
N ILE A 46 -13.34 11.26 17.23
CA ILE A 46 -12.53 10.37 16.43
C ILE A 46 -13.17 9.03 16.71
N THR A 47 -14.00 8.56 15.79
CA THR A 47 -14.30 7.15 15.76
C THR A 47 -12.93 6.48 15.76
N PRO A 48 -12.62 5.59 16.72
CA PRO A 48 -11.40 4.82 16.61
C PRO A 48 -11.54 4.19 15.25
N ILE A 49 -10.65 4.55 14.32
CA ILE A 49 -10.63 3.92 13.02
C ILE A 49 -10.51 2.45 13.39
N LYS A 50 -11.61 1.69 13.20
CA LYS A 50 -11.66 0.24 13.30
C LYS A 50 -10.31 -0.22 12.81
N PRO A 51 -9.49 -0.95 13.60
CA PRO A 51 -8.13 -1.31 13.21
C PRO A 51 -8.23 -1.78 11.79
N ILE A 52 -7.70 -0.98 10.84
CA ILE A 52 -8.15 -0.91 9.43
C ILE A 52 -8.87 -2.19 9.13
N SER A 53 -10.21 -2.18 9.21
CA SER A 53 -10.97 -3.36 8.84
C SER A 53 -10.47 -3.61 7.44
N LYS A 54 -9.63 -4.65 7.30
CA LYS A 54 -8.94 -5.01 6.07
C LYS A 54 -9.96 -4.73 4.97
N PRO A 55 -9.66 -3.85 3.99
CA PRO A 55 -10.64 -3.47 2.98
C PRO A 55 -11.34 -4.75 2.58
N THR A 56 -12.65 -4.78 2.86
CA THR A 56 -13.52 -5.96 2.86
C THR A 56 -12.85 -7.09 2.10
N ILE A 57 -12.40 -8.13 2.81
CA ILE A 57 -11.80 -9.32 2.21
C ILE A 57 -12.87 -9.92 1.30
N VAL A 58 -12.98 -9.40 0.09
CA VAL A 58 -13.56 -10.06 -1.06
C VAL A 58 -12.57 -11.17 -1.35
N ARG A 59 -12.67 -12.27 -0.60
CA ARG A 59 -11.90 -13.52 -0.71
C ARG A 59 -10.53 -13.24 -1.37
N GLN A 60 -9.63 -12.60 -0.64
CA GLN A 60 -8.30 -12.27 -1.16
C GLN A 60 -7.60 -13.58 -1.50
N ALA A 61 -7.59 -13.94 -2.78
CA ALA A 61 -6.49 -14.67 -3.36
C ALA A 61 -5.22 -13.97 -2.87
N SER A 62 -4.42 -14.67 -2.07
CA SER A 62 -3.22 -14.17 -1.41
C SER A 62 -2.38 -13.36 -2.41
N ILE A 63 -2.22 -12.06 -2.14
CA ILE A 63 -1.37 -11.18 -2.94
C ILE A 63 0.02 -11.85 -3.00
N PRO A 64 0.60 -12.06 -4.19
CA PRO A 64 1.84 -12.78 -4.32
C PRO A 64 2.99 -11.94 -3.75
N SER A 65 3.83 -12.58 -2.94
CA SER A 65 5.13 -12.03 -2.54
C SER A 65 6.10 -12.21 -3.71
N ILE A 66 6.59 -11.12 -4.27
CA ILE A 66 7.45 -11.08 -5.45
C ILE A 66 8.62 -10.16 -5.14
N SER A 67 9.82 -10.74 -5.05
CA SER A 67 11.05 -9.95 -5.06
C SER A 67 11.46 -9.65 -6.50
N VAL A 68 11.62 -8.37 -6.82
CA VAL A 68 12.07 -7.87 -8.12
C VAL A 68 13.33 -7.05 -7.88
N GLU A 69 14.37 -7.21 -8.70
CA GLU A 69 15.57 -6.40 -8.54
C GLU A 69 15.25 -4.91 -8.74
N PRO A 70 15.90 -4.00 -7.98
CA PRO A 70 15.58 -2.57 -8.00
C PRO A 70 15.60 -1.92 -9.40
N ASN A 71 16.42 -2.44 -10.31
CA ASN A 71 16.58 -1.92 -11.67
C ASN A 71 15.79 -2.68 -12.74
N THR A 72 14.84 -3.53 -12.35
CA THR A 72 14.03 -4.27 -13.33
C THR A 72 13.15 -3.31 -14.12
N PRO A 73 13.08 -3.38 -15.46
CA PRO A 73 12.11 -2.62 -16.24
C PRO A 73 10.65 -2.95 -15.89
N CYS A 74 9.78 -1.92 -15.86
CA CYS A 74 8.34 -2.06 -15.61
C CYS A 74 7.65 -3.19 -16.43
N PRO A 75 7.93 -3.37 -17.75
CA PRO A 75 7.34 -4.48 -18.50
C PRO A 75 7.73 -5.86 -17.97
N GLN A 76 8.98 -6.04 -17.53
CA GLN A 76 9.46 -7.30 -16.96
C GLN A 76 8.83 -7.56 -15.59
N ALA A 77 8.70 -6.51 -14.75
CA ALA A 77 8.02 -6.62 -13.47
C ALA A 77 6.54 -7.03 -13.63
N LEU A 78 5.84 -6.43 -14.59
CA LEU A 78 4.45 -6.80 -14.92
C LEU A 78 4.31 -8.25 -15.38
N LEU A 79 5.21 -8.70 -16.26
CA LEU A 79 5.24 -10.08 -16.71
C LEU A 79 5.51 -11.01 -15.52
N LYS A 80 6.45 -10.69 -14.63
CA LYS A 80 6.76 -11.49 -13.45
C LYS A 80 5.56 -11.62 -12.52
N ILE A 81 4.84 -10.53 -12.25
CA ILE A 81 3.60 -10.53 -11.48
C ILE A 81 2.53 -11.42 -12.12
N LEU A 82 2.27 -11.24 -13.42
CA LEU A 82 1.25 -12.01 -14.14
C LEU A 82 1.65 -13.47 -14.39
N SER A 83 2.91 -13.83 -14.15
CA SER A 83 3.41 -15.20 -14.23
C SER A 83 3.27 -16.00 -12.94
N THR A 84 2.96 -15.33 -11.84
CA THR A 84 2.64 -16.02 -10.58
C THR A 84 1.33 -16.77 -10.70
N GLU A 85 1.11 -17.76 -9.83
CA GLU A 85 -0.16 -18.49 -9.77
C GLU A 85 -1.35 -17.54 -9.56
N TRP A 86 -1.16 -16.48 -8.76
CA TRP A 86 -2.14 -15.40 -8.59
C TRP A 86 -2.46 -14.68 -9.91
N GLY A 87 -1.45 -14.39 -10.73
CA GLY A 87 -1.63 -13.72 -12.03
C GLY A 87 -2.27 -14.60 -13.10
N LYS A 88 -2.09 -15.92 -13.00
CA LYS A 88 -2.67 -16.92 -13.92
C LYS A 88 -4.11 -17.29 -13.59
N GLU A 89 -4.48 -17.29 -12.30
CA GLU A 89 -5.79 -17.73 -11.81
C GLU A 89 -6.94 -16.99 -12.50
N LYS A 90 -6.81 -15.66 -12.66
CA LYS A 90 -7.83 -14.82 -13.31
C LYS A 90 -7.21 -13.57 -13.94
N PRO A 91 -7.88 -12.97 -14.94
CA PRO A 91 -7.45 -11.69 -15.49
C PRO A 91 -7.33 -10.61 -14.41
N ARG A 92 -6.21 -9.91 -14.34
CA ARG A 92 -5.94 -8.91 -13.30
C ARG A 92 -6.13 -7.50 -13.78
N LYS A 93 -6.80 -6.68 -12.99
CA LYS A 93 -7.08 -5.28 -13.30
C LYS A 93 -5.87 -4.41 -13.00
N LEU A 94 -5.83 -3.22 -13.61
CA LEU A 94 -4.78 -2.24 -13.34
C LEU A 94 -4.64 -1.92 -11.85
N ARG A 95 -5.77 -1.72 -11.15
CA ARG A 95 -5.76 -1.43 -9.70
C ARG A 95 -5.14 -2.57 -8.89
N GLU A 96 -5.46 -3.82 -9.21
CA GLU A 96 -4.89 -4.98 -8.52
C GLU A 96 -3.38 -5.08 -8.76
N LEU A 97 -2.93 -4.84 -10.00
CA LEU A 97 -1.49 -4.84 -10.33
C LEU A 97 -0.72 -3.76 -9.58
N LEU A 98 -1.30 -2.55 -9.46
CA LEU A 98 -0.70 -1.46 -8.69
C LEU A 98 -0.62 -1.80 -7.20
N GLU A 99 -1.63 -2.47 -6.65
CA GLU A 99 -1.62 -2.90 -5.25
C GLU A 99 -0.53 -3.94 -4.99
N VAL A 100 -0.39 -4.94 -5.88
CA VAL A 100 0.70 -5.92 -5.81
C VAL A 100 2.06 -5.23 -5.87
N MET A 101 2.22 -4.27 -6.78
CA MET A 101 3.46 -3.50 -6.90
C MET A 101 3.76 -2.74 -5.60
N LYS A 102 2.77 -2.08 -5.02
CA LYS A 102 2.90 -1.33 -3.76
C LYS A 102 3.31 -2.22 -2.58
N VAL A 103 2.65 -3.37 -2.42
CA VAL A 103 2.95 -4.34 -1.35
C VAL A 103 4.37 -4.92 -1.49
N ASN A 104 4.85 -5.07 -2.72
CA ASN A 104 6.19 -5.60 -3.01
C ASN A 104 7.28 -4.52 -3.13
N ALA A 105 7.01 -3.28 -2.70
CA ALA A 105 7.93 -2.13 -2.81
C ALA A 105 8.44 -1.85 -4.25
N ILE A 106 7.62 -2.16 -5.25
CA ILE A 106 7.87 -1.91 -6.66
C ILE A 106 7.21 -0.59 -7.03
N HIS A 107 8.00 0.45 -7.28
CA HIS A 107 7.49 1.80 -7.54
C HIS A 107 7.58 2.17 -9.02
N TYR A 108 6.43 2.31 -9.68
CA TYR A 108 6.32 2.91 -11.01
C TYR A 108 5.18 3.93 -11.06
N PRO A 109 5.33 5.01 -11.85
CA PRO A 109 4.21 5.91 -12.12
C PRO A 109 3.05 5.16 -12.80
N VAL A 110 1.82 5.49 -12.41
CA VAL A 110 0.60 4.85 -12.94
C VAL A 110 0.50 4.99 -14.47
N GLY A 111 0.88 6.16 -15.00
CA GLY A 111 0.92 6.41 -16.45
C GLY A 111 1.88 5.45 -17.18
N THR A 112 3.06 5.21 -16.60
CA THR A 112 4.04 4.24 -17.11
C THR A 112 3.46 2.84 -17.13
N VAL A 113 2.84 2.39 -16.04
CA VAL A 113 2.23 1.05 -15.96
C VAL A 113 1.13 0.88 -17.02
N LYS A 114 0.26 1.88 -17.18
CA LYS A 114 -0.81 1.86 -18.20
C LYS A 114 -0.25 1.81 -19.63
N GLY A 115 0.77 2.62 -19.91
CA GLY A 115 1.48 2.61 -21.19
C GLY A 115 2.11 1.25 -21.47
N ARG A 116 2.84 0.70 -20.51
CA ARG A 116 3.52 -0.60 -20.66
C ARG A 116 2.54 -1.78 -20.79
N LEU A 117 1.41 -1.77 -20.08
CA LEU A 117 0.35 -2.76 -20.29
C LEU A 117 -0.23 -2.71 -21.70
N THR A 118 -0.39 -1.50 -22.24
CA THR A 118 -0.86 -1.29 -23.61
C THR A 118 0.17 -1.81 -24.62
N ASP A 119 1.44 -1.47 -24.43
CA ASP A 119 2.56 -1.96 -25.26
C ASP A 119 2.64 -3.49 -25.25
N LEU A 120 2.56 -4.11 -24.07
CA LEU A 120 2.59 -5.57 -23.91
C LEU A 120 1.38 -6.26 -24.53
N THR A 121 0.21 -5.61 -24.52
CA THR A 121 -0.98 -6.11 -25.21
C THR A 121 -0.80 -6.05 -26.73
N LYS A 122 -0.28 -4.94 -27.26
CA LYS A 122 0.01 -4.79 -28.70
C LYS A 122 1.07 -5.77 -29.19
N LYS A 123 2.07 -6.06 -28.36
CA LYS A 123 3.12 -7.06 -28.64
C LYS A 123 2.63 -8.50 -28.54
N GLY A 124 1.39 -8.74 -28.10
CA GLY A 124 0.82 -10.08 -27.94
C GLY A 124 1.26 -10.82 -26.68
N ALA A 125 2.09 -10.22 -25.83
CA ALA A 125 2.54 -10.84 -24.57
C ALA A 125 1.41 -10.90 -23.51
N LEU A 126 0.47 -9.97 -23.58
CA LEU A 126 -0.72 -9.92 -22.73
C LEU A 126 -1.99 -9.90 -23.58
N ARG A 127 -3.08 -10.47 -23.06
CA ARG A 127 -4.41 -10.33 -23.61
C ARG A 127 -5.29 -9.54 -22.65
N ARG A 128 -6.07 -8.61 -23.20
CA ARG A 128 -7.13 -7.93 -22.47
C ARG A 128 -8.41 -8.75 -22.52
N VAL A 129 -8.97 -9.03 -21.35
CA VAL A 129 -10.25 -9.71 -21.19
C VAL A 129 -11.24 -8.71 -20.60
N LYS A 130 -12.42 -8.59 -21.20
CA LYS A 130 -13.47 -7.70 -20.69
C LYS A 130 -14.16 -8.38 -19.50
N GLU A 131 -14.11 -7.73 -18.34
CA GLU A 131 -14.73 -8.21 -17.10
C GLU A 131 -15.74 -7.14 -16.64
N GLY A 132 -16.99 -7.30 -17.09
CA GLY A 132 -18.05 -6.31 -16.85
C GLY A 132 -17.74 -4.96 -17.50
N ARG A 133 -17.50 -3.94 -16.66
CA ARG A 133 -17.21 -2.55 -17.08
C ARG A 133 -15.70 -2.25 -17.21
N GLU A 134 -14.84 -3.16 -16.79
CA GLU A 134 -13.38 -2.96 -16.78
C GLU A 134 -12.67 -4.04 -17.61
N TYR A 135 -11.39 -3.81 -17.88
CA TYR A 135 -10.55 -4.79 -18.58
C TYR A 135 -9.52 -5.37 -17.62
N GLY A 136 -9.43 -6.70 -17.58
CA GLY A 136 -8.36 -7.45 -16.95
C GLY A 136 -7.27 -7.82 -17.96
N TYR A 137 -6.07 -8.04 -17.46
CA TYR A 137 -4.91 -8.48 -18.24
C TYR A 137 -4.54 -9.90 -17.82
N ILE A 138 -4.32 -10.76 -18.81
CA ILE A 138 -3.81 -12.12 -18.61
C ILE A 138 -2.58 -12.32 -19.50
N ARG A 139 -1.58 -13.04 -19.00
CA ARG A 139 -0.39 -13.39 -19.79
C ARG A 139 -0.76 -14.42 -20.86
N VAL A 140 -0.32 -14.19 -22.09
CA VAL A 140 -0.41 -15.15 -23.20
C VAL A 140 0.99 -15.71 -23.36
N LYS A 141 1.17 -16.99 -22.97
CA LYS A 141 2.43 -17.77 -22.94
C LYS A 141 3.72 -16.99 -23.21
#